data_AF-A0A538H610-F1
#
_entry.id   AF-A0A538H610-F1
#
_cell.length_a   1.000
_cell.length_b   1.000
_cell.length_c   1.000
_cell.angle_alpha   90.00
_cell.angle_beta   90.00
_cell.angle_gamma   90.00
#
_symmetry.space_group_name_H-M   'P 1'
#
loop_
_entity.id
_entity.type
_entity.pdbx_description
1 polymer ?
#
loop_
_entity_poly.entity_id
_entity_poly.type
_entity_poly.pdbx_seq_one_letter_code
_entity_poly.pdbx_strand_id
1 'polypeptide(L)' 'MPNIGTGEIVLLLLLALVLFGAKRLPEIGRSLGKGMREFKDSVTGKDDEPRQLESTAVEPPVGTQDTTAPAAPREHDPV' A
#
# COMPACT_ATOMS: atom_id res chain seq x y z
N MET A 1 34.43 9.66 -21.80
CA MET A 1 33.50 10.16 -20.77
C MET A 1 33.09 8.97 -19.92
N PRO A 2 33.11 9.04 -18.58
CA PRO A 2 32.60 7.96 -17.75
C PRO A 2 31.12 7.78 -18.07
N ASN A 3 30.77 6.65 -18.67
CA ASN A 3 29.40 6.28 -18.94
C ASN A 3 28.87 5.67 -17.66
N ILE A 4 28.08 6.43 -16.91
CA ILE A 4 27.34 5.91 -15.77
C ILE A 4 26.37 4.87 -16.33
N GLY A 5 26.75 3.60 -16.17
CA GLY A 5 25.95 2.49 -16.63
C GLY A 5 24.83 2.19 -15.63
N THR A 6 23.85 1.40 -16.08
CA THR A 6 22.82 0.83 -15.20
C THR A 6 23.45 0.12 -13.99
N GLY A 7 24.64 -0.46 -14.14
CA GLY A 7 25.41 -1.09 -13.07
C GLY A 7 25.83 -0.13 -11.94
N GLU A 8 26.39 1.04 -12.25
CA GLU A 8 26.72 2.05 -11.24
C GLU A 8 25.47 2.54 -10.50
N ILE A 9 24.37 2.76 -11.22
CA ILE A 9 23.12 3.23 -10.61
C ILE A 9 22.59 2.20 -9.60
N VAL A 10 22.64 0.91 -9.95
CA VAL A 10 22.25 -0.18 -9.04
C VAL A 10 23.16 -0.24 -7.82
N LEU A 11 24.47 -0.06 -7.99
CA LEU A 11 25.44 -0.04 -6.88
C LEU A 11 25.17 1.12 -5.92
N LEU A 12 24.90 2.32 -6.44
CA LEU A 12 24.53 3.49 -5.63
C LEU A 12 23.19 3.30 -4.92
N LEU A 13 22.20 2.71 -5.59
CA LEU A 13 20.92 2.37 -4.99
C LEU A 13 21.09 1.37 -3.85
N LEU A 14 21.94 0.34 -4.02
CA LEU A 14 22.27 -0.62 -2.97
C LEU A 14 22.89 0.08 -1.75
N LEU A 15 23.84 0.99 -1.96
CA LEU A 15 24.46 1.74 -0.87
C LEU A 15 23.45 2.63 -0.15
N ALA A 16 22.59 3.32 -0.90
CA ALA A 16 21.49 4.09 -0.34
C ALA A 16 20.51 3.19 0.43
N LEU A 17 20.24 1.97 -0.05
CA LEU A 17 19.39 1.01 0.62
C LEU A 17 19.96 0.52 1.96
N VAL A 18 21.29 0.44 2.08
CA VAL A 18 21.95 0.10 3.36
C VAL A 18 21.82 1.25 4.35
N LEU A 19 21.98 2.50 3.90
CA LEU A 19 21.88 3.69 4.75
C LEU A 19 20.45 4.01 5.18
N PHE A 20 19.51 3.99 4.23
CA PHE A 20 18.12 4.37 4.44
C PHE A 20 17.22 3.16 4.73
N GLY A 21 17.60 1.95 4.34
CA GLY A 21 16.80 0.73 4.47
C GLY A 21 15.89 0.48 3.26
N ALA A 22 15.63 -0.81 2.97
CA ALA A 22 14.81 -1.25 1.84
C ALA A 22 13.36 -0.74 1.85
N LYS A 23 12.85 -0.36 3.03
CA LYS A 23 11.47 0.11 3.21
C LYS A 23 11.30 1.61 2.94
N ARG A 24 12.36 2.42 3.08
CA ARG A 24 12.27 3.90 2.95
C ARG A 24 12.20 4.36 1.50
N LEU A 25 12.97 3.74 0.60
CA LEU A 25 12.95 4.07 -0.83
C LEU A 25 11.55 3.99 -1.48
N PRO A 26 10.80 2.88 -1.34
CA PRO A 26 9.46 2.77 -1.93
C PRO A 26 8.44 3.68 -1.22
N GLU A 27 8.61 3.96 0.07
CA GLU A 27 7.77 4.89 0.83
C GLU A 27 7.89 6.33 0.28
N ILE A 28 9.12 6.81 0.08
CA ILE A 28 9.42 8.12 -0.50
C ILE A 28 8.99 8.16 -1.98
N GLY A 29 9.24 7.11 -2.75
CA GLY A 29 8.80 7.03 -4.15
C GLY A 29 7.29 7.09 -4.30
N ARG A 30 6.52 6.47 -3.38
CA ARG A 30 5.06 6.54 -3.38
C ARG A 30 4.53 7.95 -3.06
N SER A 31 5.11 8.64 -2.08
CA SER A 31 4.68 10.01 -1.74
C SER A 31 5.03 11.00 -2.85
N LEU A 32 6.25 10.93 -3.38
CA LEU A 32 6.69 11.73 -4.53
C LEU A 32 5.88 11.43 -5.77
N GLY A 33 5.56 10.16 -6.04
CA GLY A 33 4.78 9.75 -7.20
C GLY A 33 3.35 10.29 -7.19
N LYS A 34 2.70 10.30 -6.01
CA LYS A 34 1.38 10.92 -5.83
C LYS A 34 1.43 12.43 -6.09
N GLY A 35 2.37 13.13 -5.45
CA GLY A 35 2.53 14.58 -5.65
C GLY A 35 2.90 14.95 -7.09
N MET A 36 3.77 14.17 -7.74
CA MET A 36 4.14 14.38 -9.15
C MET A 36 2.95 14.14 -10.08
N ARG A 37 2.08 13.17 -9.75
CA ARG A 37 0.87 12.88 -10.52
C ARG A 37 -0.16 14.00 -10.39
N GLU A 38 -0.45 14.43 -9.16
CA GLU A 38 -1.32 15.59 -8.90
C GLU A 38 -0.78 16.86 -9.57
N PHE A 39 0.53 17.13 -9.44
CA PHE A 39 1.18 18.25 -10.11
C PHE A 39 1.02 18.17 -11.63
N LYS A 40 1.25 16.99 -12.24
CA LYS A 40 1.08 16.81 -13.68
C LYS A 40 -0.38 16.95 -14.10
N ASP A 41 -1.31 16.45 -13.32
CA ASP A 41 -2.75 16.51 -13.61
C ASP A 41 -3.23 17.97 -13.60
N SER A 42 -2.80 18.79 -12.61
CA SER A 42 -3.08 20.22 -12.56
C SER A 42 -2.39 21.03 -13.67
N VAL A 43 -1.14 20.69 -14.03
CA VAL A 43 -0.43 21.37 -15.13
C VAL A 43 -1.02 21.02 -16.50
N THR A 44 -1.56 19.81 -16.66
CA THR A 44 -2.11 19.32 -17.93
C THR A 44 -3.62 19.52 -18.04
N GLY A 45 -4.29 20.07 -17.01
CA GLY A 45 -5.73 20.34 -16.98
C GLY A 45 -6.61 19.10 -17.07
N LYS A 46 -6.18 17.96 -16.48
CA LYS A 46 -6.86 16.66 -16.56
C LYS A 46 -7.82 16.39 -15.39
N ASP A 47 -8.33 17.43 -14.75
CA ASP A 47 -9.07 17.33 -13.48
C ASP A 47 -10.49 16.71 -13.57
N ASP A 48 -11.00 16.37 -14.77
CA ASP A 48 -12.41 15.97 -14.96
C ASP A 48 -12.72 14.46 -14.90
N GLU A 49 -11.79 13.58 -14.55
CA GLU A 49 -12.09 12.13 -14.43
C GLU A 49 -12.00 11.65 -12.97
N PRO A 50 -13.12 11.21 -12.34
CA PRO A 50 -13.06 10.55 -11.04
C PRO A 50 -12.37 9.20 -11.20
N ARG A 51 -11.05 9.18 -11.05
CA ARG A 51 -10.27 7.95 -10.95
C ARG A 51 -10.53 7.30 -9.60
N GLN A 52 -11.65 6.60 -9.54
CA GLN A 52 -11.91 5.49 -8.63
C GLN A 52 -10.89 4.39 -8.96
N LEU A 53 -9.65 4.60 -8.53
CA LEU A 53 -8.67 3.52 -8.44
C LEU A 53 -9.00 2.76 -7.16
N GLU A 54 -9.86 1.76 -7.36
CA GLU A 54 -9.93 0.53 -6.60
C GLU A 54 -8.77 0.35 -5.62
N SER A 55 -9.05 0.60 -4.36
CA SER A 55 -8.47 -0.18 -3.28
C SER A 55 -9.17 -1.54 -3.26
N THR A 56 -8.94 -2.35 -4.31
CA THR A 56 -9.32 -3.77 -4.34
C THR A 56 -8.05 -4.58 -4.05
N ALA A 57 -8.17 -5.47 -3.05
CA ALA A 57 -7.19 -6.42 -2.50
C ALA A 57 -6.30 -5.83 -1.37
N VAL A 58 -6.44 -6.19 -0.09
CA VAL A 58 -7.06 -7.37 0.54
C VAL A 58 -7.53 -7.02 1.97
N GLU A 59 -8.81 -6.76 2.14
CA GLU A 59 -9.54 -7.19 3.33
C GLU A 59 -10.58 -8.18 2.81
N PRO A 60 -10.55 -9.46 3.18
CA PRO A 60 -11.71 -10.32 3.07
C PRO A 60 -12.58 -10.08 4.32
N PRO A 61 -13.73 -9.39 4.21
CA PRO A 61 -14.82 -9.66 5.12
C PRO A 61 -15.44 -10.97 4.63
N VAL A 62 -15.33 -12.03 5.42
CA VAL A 62 -16.31 -13.12 5.58
C VAL A 62 -15.63 -14.24 6.36
N GLY A 63 -16.10 -14.42 7.59
CA GLY A 63 -15.74 -15.53 8.46
C GLY A 63 -16.61 -15.58 9.72
N THR A 64 -17.86 -15.11 9.65
CA THR A 64 -18.88 -15.48 10.63
C THR A 64 -19.75 -16.54 9.97
N GLN A 65 -19.92 -17.67 10.68
CA GLN A 65 -20.84 -18.79 10.42
C GLN A 65 -20.25 -19.79 9.39
N ASP A 66 -19.96 -21.06 9.68
CA ASP A 66 -20.49 -22.00 10.67
C ASP A 66 -19.47 -23.10 10.96
N THR A 67 -19.25 -23.48 12.22
CA THR A 67 -19.05 -24.89 12.64
C THR A 67 -19.10 -24.98 14.17
N THR A 68 -19.96 -25.88 14.64
CA THR A 68 -20.12 -26.41 16.01
C THR A 68 -21.14 -25.68 16.90
N ALA A 69 -22.42 -25.96 16.62
CA ALA A 69 -23.27 -26.84 17.41
C ALA A 69 -23.19 -26.81 18.97
N PRO A 70 -24.33 -27.01 19.63
CA PRO A 70 -24.72 -26.43 20.92
C PRO A 70 -24.31 -27.29 22.12
N ALA A 71 -23.83 -26.66 23.20
CA ALA A 71 -23.72 -27.30 24.51
C ALA A 71 -23.81 -26.29 25.65
N ALA A 72 -24.69 -26.61 26.61
CA ALA A 72 -24.92 -26.01 27.92
C ALA A 72 -25.87 -24.79 28.02
N PRO A 73 -27.19 -25.03 28.04
CA PRO A 73 -28.12 -24.23 28.82
C PRO A 73 -27.72 -24.30 30.30
N ARG A 74 -27.20 -23.22 30.86
CA ARG A 74 -27.07 -23.04 32.31
C ARG A 74 -27.88 -21.82 32.70
N GLU A 75 -29.05 -22.13 33.27
CA GLU A 75 -29.68 -21.53 34.45
C GLU A 75 -29.84 -19.99 34.46
N HIS A 76 -31.08 -19.48 34.44
CA HIS A 76 -31.93 -19.29 35.63
C HIS A 76 -31.17 -18.44 36.67
N ASP A 77 -31.47 -17.15 36.87
CA ASP A 77 -32.75 -16.69 37.43
C ASP A 77 -32.86 -15.15 37.32
N PRO A 78 -34.04 -14.59 37.02
CA PRO A 78 -34.37 -13.19 37.31
C PRO A 78 -35.49 -13.07 38.35
N VAL A 79 -35.17 -12.80 39.63
CA VAL A 79 -35.88 -11.86 40.54
C VAL A 79 -35.15 -11.67 41.88
#